data_AF-L1KNN1-F1
#
_entry.id   AF-L1KNN1-F1
#
_cell.length_a   1.000
_cell.length_b   1.000
_cell.length_c   1.000
_cell.angle_alpha   90.00
_cell.angle_beta   90.00
_cell.angle_gamma   90.00
#
_symmetry.space_group_name_H-M   'P 1'
#
loop_
_entity.id
_entity.type
_entity.pdbx_description
1 polymer ?
#
loop_
_entity_poly.entity_id
_entity_poly.type
_entity_poly.pdbx_seq_one_letter_code
_entity_poly.pdbx_strand_id
1 'polypeptide(L)'
;MGLAQLERSALRELTPREREVLSVLSIAEGNRALARRLGIAERTVKAHLTSITRKLGLRNRMEATLLSVQWADELRPSGKSPERT
;
A
#
# COMPACT_ATOMS: atom_id res chain seq x y z
N MET A 1 6.77 -15.97 -6.67
CA MET A 1 7.00 -16.02 -5.22
C MET A 1 5.67 -15.77 -4.55
N GLY A 2 5.28 -16.62 -3.60
CA GLY A 2 4.01 -16.46 -2.88
C GLY A 2 4.16 -15.45 -1.74
N LEU A 3 3.04 -14.87 -1.31
CA LEU A 3 2.96 -13.93 -0.18
C LEU A 3 3.57 -14.47 1.13
N ALA A 4 3.71 -15.80 1.25
CA ALA A 4 4.10 -16.51 2.47
C ALA A 4 5.54 -16.27 2.96
N GLN A 5 6.40 -15.59 2.19
CA GLN A 5 7.81 -15.36 2.56
C GLN A 5 8.18 -13.87 2.68
N LEU A 6 7.23 -12.95 2.56
CA LEU A 6 7.52 -11.52 2.64
C LEU A 6 7.66 -11.07 4.09
N GLU A 7 8.92 -10.88 4.51
CA GLU A 7 9.26 -10.34 5.81
C GLU A 7 8.81 -8.89 5.96
N ARG A 8 8.44 -8.49 7.19
CA ARG A 8 8.03 -7.11 7.50
C ARG A 8 9.13 -6.08 7.21
N SER A 9 10.40 -6.50 7.20
CA SER A 9 11.53 -5.66 6.82
C SER A 9 11.45 -5.15 5.38
N ALA A 10 10.72 -5.83 4.49
CA ALA A 10 10.51 -5.41 3.10
C ALA A 10 9.78 -4.06 2.97
N LEU A 11 9.06 -3.61 4.01
CA LEU A 11 8.49 -2.26 4.08
C LEU A 11 9.56 -1.15 4.01
N ARG A 12 10.82 -1.46 4.33
CA ARG A 12 11.94 -0.50 4.24
C ARG A 12 12.36 -0.22 2.80
N GLU A 13 12.09 -1.14 1.86
CA GLU A 13 12.35 -0.96 0.43
C GLU A 13 11.38 0.03 -0.24
N LEU A 14 10.24 0.26 0.41
CA LEU A 14 9.24 1.22 -0.04
C LEU A 14 9.59 2.64 0.40
N THR A 15 9.44 3.57 -0.54
CA THR A 15 9.45 5.01 -0.25
C THR A 15 8.27 5.37 0.66
N PRO A 16 8.32 6.52 1.36
CA PRO A 16 7.20 7.00 2.16
C PRO A 16 5.88 7.05 1.38
N ARG A 17 5.92 7.49 0.12
CA ARG A 17 4.74 7.59 -0.73
C ARG A 17 4.20 6.23 -1.17
N GLU A 18 5.08 5.27 -1.45
CA GLU A 18 4.66 3.89 -1.75
C GLU A 18 4.03 3.22 -0.52
N ARG A 19 4.56 3.46 0.69
CA ARG A 19 3.93 2.99 1.94
C ARG A 19 2.55 3.62 2.13
N GLU A 20 2.40 4.90 1.88
CA GLU A 20 1.10 5.57 1.96
C GLU A 20 0.10 4.99 0.95
N VAL A 21 0.52 4.78 -0.30
CA VAL A 21 -0.30 4.10 -1.32
C VAL A 21 -0.72 2.71 -0.86
N LEU A 22 0.21 1.92 -0.31
CA LEU A 22 -0.07 0.59 0.21
C LEU A 22 -1.01 0.66 1.43
N SER A 23 -0.89 1.64 2.32
CA SER A 23 -1.69 1.77 3.55
C SER A 23 -3.19 1.93 3.30
N VAL A 24 -3.56 2.60 2.20
CA VAL A 24 -4.96 2.85 1.85
C VAL A 24 -5.44 1.98 0.68
N LEU A 25 -4.61 1.05 0.20
CA LEU A 25 -4.95 0.19 -0.93
C LEU A 25 -6.11 -0.76 -0.60
N SER A 26 -6.13 -1.32 0.60
CA SER A 26 -7.16 -2.25 1.08
C SER A 26 -8.57 -1.65 1.15
N ILE A 27 -8.67 -0.34 1.33
CA ILE A 27 -9.94 0.39 1.45
C ILE A 27 -10.37 1.08 0.15
N ALA A 28 -9.58 0.99 -0.92
CA ALA A 28 -9.85 1.68 -2.18
C ALA A 28 -10.38 0.71 -3.25
N GLU A 29 -11.60 0.98 -3.73
CA GLU A 29 -12.29 0.20 -4.78
C GLU A 29 -11.55 0.17 -6.13
N GLY A 30 -10.64 1.12 -6.38
CA GLY A 30 -9.92 1.23 -7.65
C GLY A 30 -8.86 2.33 -7.67
N ASN A 31 -8.14 2.46 -8.79
CA ASN A 31 -7.09 3.48 -8.92
C ASN A 31 -7.64 4.90 -8.83
N ARG A 32 -8.84 5.14 -9.36
CA ARG A 32 -9.50 6.45 -9.29
C ARG A 32 -9.88 6.83 -7.86
N ALA A 33 -10.39 5.89 -7.07
CA ALA A 33 -10.71 6.12 -5.66
C ALA A 33 -9.44 6.39 -4.84
N LEU A 34 -8.40 5.59 -5.08
CA LEU A 34 -7.09 5.74 -4.44
C LEU A 34 -6.45 7.09 -4.79
N ALA A 35 -6.51 7.49 -6.06
CA ALA A 35 -6.04 8.77 -6.57
C ALA A 35 -6.71 9.96 -5.87
N ARG A 36 -8.04 9.93 -5.74
CA ARG A 36 -8.80 10.96 -5.00
C ARG A 36 -8.38 11.04 -3.54
N ARG A 37 -8.23 9.89 -2.88
CA ARG A 37 -7.86 9.83 -1.46
C ARG A 37 -6.45 10.37 -1.19
N LEU A 38 -5.55 10.16 -2.13
CA LEU A 38 -4.14 10.58 -2.04
C LEU A 38 -3.87 11.95 -2.68
N GLY A 39 -4.84 12.57 -3.34
CA GLY A 39 -4.65 13.85 -4.04
C GLY A 39 -3.68 13.79 -5.22
N ILE A 40 -3.62 12.68 -5.95
CA ILE A 40 -2.73 12.47 -7.11
C ILE A 40 -3.49 11.98 -8.33
N ALA A 41 -2.85 12.00 -9.51
CA ALA A 41 -3.44 11.47 -10.72
C ALA A 41 -3.51 9.94 -10.72
N GLU A 42 -4.50 9.36 -11.40
CA GLU A 42 -4.67 7.91 -11.52
C GLU A 42 -3.44 7.22 -12.15
N ARG A 43 -2.80 7.87 -13.14
CA ARG A 43 -1.55 7.39 -13.74
C ARG A 43 -0.41 7.27 -12.72
N THR A 44 -0.37 8.19 -11.74
CA THR A 44 0.64 8.21 -10.68
C THR A 44 0.40 7.07 -9.69
N VAL A 45 -0.88 6.79 -9.38
CA VAL A 45 -1.26 5.60 -8.60
C VAL A 45 -0.79 4.32 -9.29
N LYS A 46 -1.04 4.18 -10.60
CA LYS A 46 -0.58 3.02 -11.38
C LYS A 46 0.94 2.87 -11.30
N ALA A 47 1.68 3.97 -11.47
CA ALA A 47 3.14 3.97 -11.36
C ALA A 47 3.64 3.51 -9.97
N HIS A 48 3.01 4.00 -8.89
CA HIS A 48 3.33 3.55 -7.53
C HIS A 48 3.01 2.07 -7.34
N LEU A 49 1.84 1.59 -7.79
CA LEU A 49 1.49 0.17 -7.69
C LEU A 49 2.46 -0.72 -8.45
N THR A 50 2.86 -0.35 -9.67
CA THR A 50 3.90 -1.07 -10.43
C THR A 50 5.23 -1.11 -9.69
N SER A 51 5.63 0.01 -9.06
CA SER A 51 6.87 0.06 -8.28
C SER A 51 6.78 -0.81 -7.03
N ILE A 52 5.66 -0.76 -6.30
CA ILE A 52 5.41 -1.59 -5.10
C ILE A 52 5.46 -3.07 -5.47
N THR A 53 4.72 -3.49 -6.50
CA THR A 53 4.68 -4.91 -6.90
C THR A 53 6.06 -5.37 -7.35
N ARG A 54 6.83 -4.53 -8.06
CA ARG A 54 8.20 -4.86 -8.47
C ARG A 54 9.14 -5.00 -7.28
N LYS A 55 9.12 -4.05 -6.33
CA LYS A 55 10.00 -4.04 -5.15
C LYS A 55 9.71 -5.20 -4.20
N LEU A 56 8.43 -5.54 -4.03
CA LEU A 56 8.00 -6.61 -3.14
C LEU A 56 7.85 -7.97 -3.85
N GLY A 57 8.17 -8.07 -5.15
CA GLY A 57 8.06 -9.32 -5.91
C GLY A 57 6.63 -9.85 -6.08
N LEU A 58 5.64 -8.95 -6.06
CA LEU A 58 4.22 -9.26 -6.20
C LEU A 58 3.81 -9.32 -7.67
N ARG A 59 2.81 -10.15 -7.96
CA ARG A 59 2.29 -10.40 -9.30
C ARG A 59 1.24 -9.38 -9.70
N ASN A 60 0.44 -8.90 -8.77
CA ASN A 60 -0.71 -8.07 -9.08
C ASN A 60 -1.16 -7.19 -7.90
N ARG A 61 -2.14 -6.34 -8.18
CA ARG A 61 -2.80 -5.50 -7.17
C ARG A 61 -3.41 -6.33 -6.04
N MET A 62 -3.99 -7.49 -6.31
CA MET A 62 -4.65 -8.31 -5.29
C MET A 62 -3.66 -8.75 -4.21
N GLU A 63 -2.47 -9.20 -4.60
CA GLU A 63 -1.39 -9.52 -3.67
C GLU A 63 -0.96 -8.29 -2.84
N ALA A 64 -0.85 -7.11 -3.47
CA ALA A 64 -0.57 -5.87 -2.75
C ALA A 64 -1.71 -5.46 -1.80
N THR A 65 -2.97 -5.68 -2.18
CA THR A 65 -4.15 -5.44 -1.35
C THR A 65 -4.15 -6.36 -0.13
N LEU A 66 -3.80 -7.64 -0.29
CA LEU A 66 -3.69 -8.58 0.83
C LEU A 66 -2.60 -8.16 1.81
N LEU A 67 -1.44 -7.70 1.32
CA LEU A 67 -0.39 -7.16 2.19
C LEU A 67 -0.81 -5.88 2.90
N SER A 68 -1.56 -5.00 2.23
CA SER A 68 -2.14 -3.81 2.85
C SER A 68 -2.99 -4.15 4.09
N VAL A 69 -3.76 -5.25 4.02
CA VAL A 69 -4.55 -5.75 5.17
C VAL A 69 -3.65 -6.36 6.24
N GLN A 70 -2.67 -7.20 5.85
CA GLN A 70 -1.79 -7.89 6.79
C GLN A 70 -0.84 -6.96 7.54
N TRP A 71 -0.41 -5.87 6.90
CA TRP A 71 0.50 -4.87 7.46
C TRP A 71 -0.21 -3.58 7.88
N ALA A 72 -1.51 -3.64 8.16
CA ALA A 72 -2.29 -2.46 8.49
C ALA A 72 -1.78 -1.73 9.74
N ASP A 73 -1.24 -2.46 10.72
CA ASP A 73 -0.70 -1.87 11.95
C ASP A 73 0.62 -1.13 11.70
N GLU A 74 1.51 -1.69 10.88
CA GLU A 74 2.81 -1.08 10.54
C GLU A 74 2.69 0.07 9.53
N LEU A 75 1.67 0.02 8.68
CA LEU A 75 1.38 1.07 7.70
C LEU A 75 0.64 2.26 8.33
N ARG A 76 0.23 2.18 9.61
CA ARG A 76 -0.30 3.36 10.31
C ARG A 76 0.79 4.42 10.41
N PRO A 77 0.56 5.64 9.90
CA PRO A 77 1.45 6.74 10.21
C PRO A 77 1.46 6.94 11.73
N SER A 78 2.65 7.10 12.31
CA SER A 78 2.92 7.19 13.75
C SER A 78 2.27 8.39 14.48
N GLY A 79 1.19 8.96 13.96
CA GLY A 79 0.54 10.16 14.48
C GLY A 79 -0.98 10.22 14.36
N LYS A 80 -1.68 9.10 14.10
CA LYS A 80 -3.15 9.05 14.25
C LYS A 80 -3.56 7.95 15.23
N SER A 81 -3.65 8.35 16.49
CA SER A 81 -4.52 7.70 17.47
C SER A 81 -5.95 7.71 16.91
N PRO A 82 -6.68 6.59 16.92
CA PRO A 82 -8.11 6.66 16.67
C PRO A 82 -8.70 7.39 17.86
N GLU A 83 -9.21 8.60 17.62
CA GLU A 83 -10.15 9.22 18.53
C GLU A 83 -11.36 8.29 18.59
N ARG A 84 -11.38 7.42 19.60
CA ARG A 84 -12.59 6.75 20.07
C ARG A 84 -13.51 7.87 20.55
N THR A 85 -14.56 8.16 19.79
CA THR A 85 -15.77 8.79 20.31
C THR A 85 -16.92 7.83 20.06
#